data_AF-A0A6N7FT57-F1
#
_entry.id   AF-A0A6N7FT57-F1
#
_cell.length_a   1.000
_cell.length_b   1.000
_cell.length_c   1.000
_cell.angle_alpha   90.00
_cell.angle_beta   90.00
_cell.angle_gamma   90.00
#
_symmetry.space_group_name_H-M   'P 1'
#
loop_
_entity.id
_entity.type
_entity.pdbx_description
1 polymer ?
#
loop_
_entity_poly.entity_id
_entity_poly.type
_entity_poly.pdbx_seq_one_letter_code
_entity_poly.pdbx_strand_id
1 'polypeptide(L)'
;MKTDELRELPLSELRKHLEETREELFNLRFQGATGQLENYKRLGLMRREIARALTIVKERELGIERDVLGGEGKDDEAETGGRRRLRRRSRKGEE
;
A
#
# COMPACT_ATOMS: atom_id res chain seq x y z
N MET A 1 11.23 5.61 -2.48
CA MET A 1 11.11 6.59 -1.38
C MET A 1 11.24 5.99 0.00
N LYS A 2 11.59 6.82 1.00
CA LYS A 2 11.48 6.46 2.42
C LYS A 2 10.01 6.56 2.87
N THR A 3 9.66 5.80 3.89
CA THR A 3 8.27 5.73 4.38
C THR A 3 7.82 7.07 4.97
N ASP A 4 8.75 7.85 5.52
CA ASP A 4 8.47 9.14 6.14
C ASP A 4 8.02 10.18 5.09
N GLU A 5 8.69 10.22 3.93
CA GLU A 5 8.32 11.07 2.79
C GLU A 5 6.89 10.78 2.29
N LEU A 6 6.49 9.50 2.29
CA LEU A 6 5.13 9.10 1.88
C LEU A 6 4.05 9.51 2.90
N ARG A 7 4.44 9.79 4.14
CA ARG A 7 3.49 10.23 5.20
C ARG A 7 3.25 11.72 5.16
N GLU A 8 4.25 12.49 4.72
CA GLU A 8 4.16 13.95 4.56
C GLU A 8 3.30 14.36 3.34
N LEU A 9 3.13 13.46 2.36
CA LEU A 9 2.36 13.73 1.14
C LEU A 9 0.83 13.74 1.40
N PRO A 10 0.08 14.64 0.73
CA PRO A 10 -1.38 14.66 0.81
C PRO A 10 -1.98 13.40 0.17
N LEU A 11 -3.21 13.04 0.56
CA LEU A 11 -3.86 11.80 0.11
C LEU A 11 -4.03 11.73 -1.41
N SER A 12 -4.35 12.85 -2.05
CA SER A 12 -4.48 12.96 -3.51
C SER A 12 -3.17 12.65 -4.24
N GLU A 13 -2.07 13.21 -3.75
CA GLU A 13 -0.74 12.99 -4.32
C GLU A 13 -0.24 11.56 -4.05
N LEU A 14 -0.57 11.00 -2.88
CA LEU A 14 -0.29 9.60 -2.57
C LEU A 14 -1.04 8.64 -3.52
N ARG A 15 -2.31 8.93 -3.84
CA ARG A 15 -3.09 8.17 -4.83
C ARG A 15 -2.47 8.29 -6.22
N LYS A 16 -2.06 9.49 -6.63
CA LYS A 16 -1.39 9.72 -7.93
C LYS A 16 -0.07 8.96 -8.05
N HIS A 17 0.79 9.06 -7.03
CA HIS A 17 2.06 8.31 -6.97
C HIS A 17 1.84 6.80 -7.05
N LEU A 18 0.76 6.30 -6.44
CA LEU A 18 0.39 4.89 -6.47
C LEU A 18 0.02 4.43 -7.89
N GLU A 19 -0.72 5.23 -8.66
CA GLU A 19 -1.04 4.96 -10.06
C GLU A 19 0.22 4.93 -10.93
N GLU A 20 1.07 5.94 -10.81
CA GLU A 20 2.35 6.02 -11.53
C GLU A 20 3.25 4.81 -11.24
N THR A 21 3.39 4.44 -9.96
CA THR A 21 4.20 3.28 -9.54
C THR A 21 3.61 1.96 -10.04
N ARG A 22 2.28 1.85 -10.16
CA ARG A 22 1.61 0.66 -10.73
C ARG A 22 1.87 0.52 -12.22
N GLU A 23 1.81 1.63 -12.95
CA GLU A 23 2.12 1.65 -14.38
C GLU A 23 3.58 1.28 -14.63
N GLU A 24 4.51 1.83 -13.83
CA GLU A 24 5.92 1.43 -13.89
C GLU A 24 6.09 -0.07 -13.61
N LEU A 25 5.41 -0.61 -12.59
CA LEU A 25 5.46 -2.04 -12.29
C LEU A 25 4.91 -2.89 -13.45
N PHE A 26 3.87 -2.43 -14.15
CA PHE A 26 3.33 -3.11 -15.32
C PHE A 26 4.35 -3.16 -16.45
N ASN A 27 4.98 -2.02 -16.75
CA ASN A 27 6.03 -1.93 -17.77
C ASN A 27 7.24 -2.82 -17.42
N LEU A 28 7.68 -2.83 -16.16
CA LEU A 28 8.77 -3.70 -15.70
C LEU A 28 8.42 -5.19 -15.76
N ARG A 29 7.15 -5.56 -15.51
CA ARG A 29 6.67 -6.94 -15.68
C ARG A 29 6.65 -7.35 -17.14
N PHE A 30 6.23 -6.44 -18.02
CA PHE A 30 6.24 -6.67 -19.46
C PHE A 30 7.67 -6.88 -19.97
N GLN A 31 8.61 -6.00 -19.60
CA GLN A 31 10.04 -6.15 -19.90
C GLN A 31 10.66 -7.42 -19.29
N GLY A 32 10.20 -7.81 -18.09
CA GLY A 32 10.60 -9.07 -17.46
C GLY A 32 10.13 -10.30 -18.24
N ALA A 33 8.93 -10.23 -18.82
CA ALA A 33 8.39 -11.31 -19.66
C ALA A 33 9.10 -11.40 -21.03
N THR A 34 9.58 -10.28 -21.58
CA THR A 34 10.38 -10.27 -22.82
C THR A 34 11.85 -10.64 -22.60
N GLY A 35 12.28 -10.84 -21.35
CA GLY A 35 13.65 -11.21 -20.99
C GLY A 35 14.69 -10.10 -21.18
N GLN A 36 14.26 -8.87 -21.47
CA GLN A 36 15.13 -7.70 -21.68
C GLN A 36 15.30 -6.86 -20.41
N LEU A 37 14.88 -7.37 -19.25
CA LEU A 37 14.93 -6.62 -18.01
C LEU A 37 16.33 -6.61 -17.42
N GLU A 38 16.97 -5.44 -17.43
CA GLU A 38 18.31 -5.24 -16.88
C GLU A 38 18.35 -5.34 -15.34
N ASN A 39 17.27 -4.95 -14.65
CA ASN A 39 17.26 -4.82 -13.20
C ASN A 39 16.03 -5.44 -12.51
N TYR A 40 16.13 -6.73 -12.20
CA TYR A 40 15.12 -7.47 -11.43
C TYR A 40 14.92 -6.95 -9.99
N LYS A 41 15.91 -6.26 -9.40
CA LYS A 41 15.75 -5.69 -8.04
C LYS A 41 14.69 -4.60 -8.02
N ARG A 42 14.53 -3.86 -9.12
CA ARG A 42 13.55 -2.77 -9.25
C ARG A 42 12.11 -3.27 -9.11
N LEU A 43 11.77 -4.43 -9.66
CA LEU A 43 10.47 -5.08 -9.44
C LEU A 43 10.16 -5.27 -7.95
N GLY A 44 11.14 -5.70 -7.16
CA GLY A 44 10.97 -5.90 -5.71
C GLY A 44 10.90 -4.60 -4.92
N LEU A 45 11.52 -3.52 -5.40
CA LEU A 45 11.41 -2.18 -4.81
C LEU A 45 10.03 -1.58 -5.10
N MET A 46 9.58 -1.60 -6.35
CA MET A 46 8.28 -1.07 -6.76
C MET A 46 7.11 -1.75 -6.03
N ARG A 47 7.17 -3.08 -5.85
CA ARG A 47 6.17 -3.80 -5.04
C ARG A 47 6.12 -3.33 -3.59
N ARG A 48 7.28 -3.05 -2.98
CA ARG A 48 7.37 -2.56 -1.60
C ARG A 48 6.86 -1.12 -1.50
N GLU A 49 7.13 -0.30 -2.50
CA GLU A 49 6.66 1.08 -2.57
C GLU A 49 5.13 1.16 -2.63
N ILE A 50 4.50 0.37 -3.52
CA ILE A 50 3.04 0.24 -3.60
C ILE A 50 2.47 -0.24 -2.26
N ALA A 51 3.08 -1.24 -1.63
CA ALA A 51 2.61 -1.76 -0.35
C ALA A 51 2.66 -0.71 0.78
N ARG A 52 3.72 0.11 0.83
CA ARG A 52 3.85 1.20 1.80
C ARG A 52 2.78 2.27 1.57
N ALA A 53 2.60 2.73 0.34
CA ALA A 53 1.58 3.73 -0.01
C ALA A 53 0.17 3.23 0.34
N LEU A 54 -0.18 1.99 -0.02
CA LEU A 54 -1.47 1.38 0.34
C LEU A 54 -1.67 1.27 1.85
N THR A 55 -0.61 0.98 2.60
CA THR A 55 -0.70 0.89 4.06
C THR A 55 -1.01 2.26 4.65
N ILE A 56 -0.35 3.33 4.18
CA ILE A 56 -0.59 4.70 4.65
C ILE A 56 -2.02 5.16 4.30
N VAL A 57 -2.50 4.88 3.08
CA VAL A 57 -3.90 5.14 2.70
C VAL A 57 -4.84 4.42 3.68
N LYS A 58 -4.60 3.14 3.97
CA LYS A 58 -5.44 2.36 4.89
C LYS A 58 -5.36 2.85 6.34
N GLU A 59 -4.19 3.27 6.79
CA GLU A 59 -3.97 3.86 8.12
C GLU A 59 -4.80 5.15 8.27
N ARG A 60 -4.81 6.01 7.25
CA ARG A 60 -5.64 7.23 7.18
C ARG A 60 -7.14 6.91 7.18
N GLU A 61 -7.58 5.95 6.36
CA GLU A 61 -8.98 5.51 6.32
C GLU A 61 -9.47 4.94 7.66
N LEU A 62 -8.59 4.26 8.40
CA LEU A 62 -8.94 3.66 9.70
C LEU A 62 -8.80 4.65 10.87
N GLY A 63 -8.36 5.88 10.62
CA GLY A 63 -8.11 6.89 11.65
C GLY A 63 -7.03 6.49 12.65
N ILE A 64 -6.09 5.62 12.25
CA ILE A 64 -4.99 5.13 13.10
C ILE A 64 -3.79 6.08 13.02
N GLU A 65 -4.01 7.37 12.80
CA GLU A 65 -2.89 8.31 12.67
C GLU A 65 -2.07 8.37 13.97
N ARG A 66 -0.81 7.91 13.89
CA ARG A 66 0.26 8.46 14.72
C ARG A 66 0.56 9.83 14.15
N ASP A 67 -0.28 10.76 14.54
CA ASP A 67 -0.37 12.14 14.12
C ASP A 67 1.02 12.82 14.05
N VAL A 68 1.35 13.37 12.88
CA VAL A 68 2.15 14.59 12.80
C VAL A 68 1.48 15.49 11.76
N LEU A 69 0.48 16.22 12.25
CA LEU A 69 -0.10 17.45 11.71
C LEU A 69 -1.09 17.26 10.55
N GLY A 70 -2.36 17.50 10.90
CA GLY A 70 -3.52 17.37 10.03
C GLY A 70 -3.60 18.35 8.87
N GLY A 71 -4.54 18.02 7.98
CA GLY A 71 -4.86 18.82 6.80
C GLY A 71 -5.84 18.10 5.90
N GLU A 72 -7.13 18.25 6.24
CA GLU A 72 -8.34 18.24 5.41
C GLU A 72 -8.30 17.50 4.06
N GLY A 73 -9.12 16.44 4.00
CA GLY A 73 -9.55 15.81 2.76
C GLY A 73 -10.76 14.94 3.04
N LYS A 74 -11.92 15.57 3.28
CA LYS A 74 -13.21 14.96 2.93
C LYS A 74 -13.06 14.50 1.49
N ASP A 75 -13.26 13.22 1.24
CA ASP A 75 -14.08 12.68 0.16
C ASP A 75 -13.98 11.15 0.18
N ASP A 76 -15.10 10.53 -0.15
CA ASP A 76 -15.36 9.10 -0.29
C ASP A 76 -15.88 8.37 0.96
N GLU A 77 -17.18 8.57 1.21
CA GLU A 77 -18.06 7.53 1.74
C GLU A 77 -17.81 6.19 1.00
N ALA A 78 -17.26 5.20 1.70
CA ALA A 78 -17.29 3.82 1.21
C ALA A 78 -17.46 2.84 2.38
N GLU A 79 -18.70 2.39 2.49
CA GLU A 79 -19.29 1.33 3.30
C GLU A 79 -18.33 0.39 4.06
N THR A 80 -18.62 0.29 5.35
CA THR A 80 -18.00 -0.58 6.36
C THR A 80 -18.29 -2.06 6.08
N GLY A 81 -17.57 -2.65 5.13
CA GLY A 81 -17.52 -4.10 4.92
C GLY A 81 -16.61 -4.79 5.93
N GLY A 82 -17.07 -4.97 7.17
CA GLY A 82 -16.36 -5.67 8.24
C GLY A 82 -15.93 -7.09 7.86
N ARG A 83 -14.65 -7.27 7.48
CA ARG A 83 -14.05 -8.60 7.27
C ARG A 83 -13.40 -9.10 8.55
N ARG A 84 -14.24 -9.81 9.31
CA ARG A 84 -13.96 -10.83 10.32
C ARG A 84 -12.52 -11.34 10.29
N ARG A 85 -11.75 -11.00 11.34
CA ARG A 85 -10.60 -11.81 11.75
C ARG A 85 -11.13 -13.12 12.34
N LEU A 86 -11.25 -14.17 11.53
CA LEU A 86 -11.47 -15.51 12.05
C LEU A 86 -10.17 -15.97 12.73
N ARG A 87 -10.06 -15.74 14.04
CA ARG A 87 -9.05 -16.40 14.88
C ARG A 87 -9.37 -17.89 14.93
N ARG A 88 -8.86 -18.67 13.97
CA ARG A 88 -8.67 -20.11 14.14
C ARG A 88 -7.44 -20.33 15.02
N ARG A 89 -7.61 -20.24 16.35
CA ARG A 89 -6.74 -20.98 17.26
C ARG A 89 -7.30 -22.40 17.34
N SER A 90 -6.76 -23.29 16.51
CA SER A 90 -7.00 -24.72 16.65
C SER A 90 -6.53 -25.16 18.03
N ARG A 91 -7.46 -25.73 18.79
CA ARG A 91 -7.20 -26.65 19.89
C ARG A 91 -6.40 -27.85 19.35
N LYS A 92 -5.29 -28.17 20.01
CA LYS A 92 -4.59 -29.46 20.00
C LYS A 92 -4.04 -29.54 21.42
N GLY A 93 -4.74 -30.11 22.39
CA GLY A 93 -5.16 -31.50 22.48
C GLY A 93 -4.36 -32.06 23.66
N GLU A 94 -4.89 -31.85 24.88
CA GLU A 94 -4.42 -32.53 26.10
C GLU A 94 -5.32 -33.74 26.32
N GLU A 95 -4.69 -34.79 26.88
CA GLU A 95 -5.16 -36.17 27.17
C GLU A 95 -5.09 -37.19 26.03
#